data_AF-A0A2C9T647-F1
#
_entry.id   AF-A0A2C9T647-F1
#
_cell.length_a   1.000
_cell.length_b   1.000
_cell.length_c   1.000
_cell.angle_alpha   90.00
_cell.angle_beta   90.00
_cell.angle_gamma   90.00
#
_symmetry.space_group_name_H-M   'P 1'
#
loop_
_entity.id
_entity.type
_entity.pdbx_description
1 polymer ?
#
loop_
_entity_poly.entity_id
_entity_poly.type
_entity_poly.pdbx_seq_one_letter_code
_entity_poly.pdbx_strand_id
1 'polypeptide(L)'
;MLNPNNIKTRDDMAEVMRDRGVCFVFTPVVAEQPDGTWVAQYPGADWKVTASDAETARQRLRDTEQDRMRNPANGDWQVAAVHKYLTQGPIPGVYEIDAETAAQIHASGDESKLDELLADIDRQRLTRP
;
A
#
# COMPACT_ATOMS: atom_id res chain seq x y z
N MET A 1 -2.23 -21.50 -13.39
CA MET A 1 -1.25 -20.88 -12.48
C MET A 1 -0.70 -19.66 -13.16
N LEU A 2 -1.20 -18.48 -12.76
CA LEU A 2 -0.64 -17.20 -13.15
C LEU A 2 0.79 -17.07 -12.61
N ASN A 3 1.71 -16.53 -13.40
CA ASN A 3 3.04 -16.22 -12.89
C ASN A 3 2.90 -14.98 -12.00
N PRO A 4 3.09 -15.06 -10.67
CA PRO A 4 2.77 -13.95 -9.76
C PRO A 4 3.61 -12.70 -10.05
N ASN A 5 4.75 -12.84 -10.74
CA ASN A 5 5.61 -11.72 -11.10
C ASN A 5 5.14 -10.94 -12.35
N ASN A 6 3.99 -11.25 -12.93
CA ASN A 6 3.49 -10.62 -14.16
C ASN A 6 2.02 -10.21 -14.05
N ILE A 7 1.60 -9.71 -12.90
CA ILE A 7 0.27 -9.12 -12.74
C ILE A 7 0.16 -7.81 -13.53
N LYS A 8 -0.97 -7.59 -14.20
CA LYS A 8 -1.23 -6.40 -15.02
C LYS A 8 -2.59 -5.76 -14.73
N THR A 9 -3.47 -6.49 -14.05
CA THR A 9 -4.87 -6.10 -13.81
C THR A 9 -5.29 -6.37 -12.36
N ARG A 10 -6.46 -5.83 -11.95
CA ARG A 10 -7.08 -6.18 -10.67
C ARG A 10 -7.44 -7.66 -10.59
N ASP A 11 -7.84 -8.25 -11.70
CA ASP A 11 -8.19 -9.67 -11.75
C ASP A 11 -6.96 -10.55 -11.48
N ASP A 12 -5.80 -10.20 -12.07
CA ASP A 12 -4.54 -10.87 -11.77
C ASP A 12 -4.16 -10.72 -10.30
N MET A 13 -4.31 -9.51 -9.75
CA MET A 13 -4.07 -9.25 -8.32
C MET A 13 -4.99 -10.09 -7.43
N ALA A 14 -6.28 -10.16 -7.77
CA ALA A 14 -7.27 -10.96 -7.04
C ALA A 14 -7.00 -12.47 -7.14
N GLU A 15 -6.53 -12.95 -8.29
CA GLU A 15 -6.07 -14.33 -8.45
C GLU A 15 -4.87 -14.62 -7.54
N VAL A 16 -3.86 -13.75 -7.53
CA VAL A 16 -2.69 -13.91 -6.64
C VAL A 16 -3.10 -13.92 -5.17
N MET A 17 -3.97 -13.00 -4.75
CA MET A 17 -4.49 -12.96 -3.38
C MET A 17 -5.19 -14.28 -3.00
N ARG A 18 -6.04 -14.80 -3.88
CA ARG A 18 -6.76 -16.06 -3.67
C ARG A 18 -5.83 -17.26 -3.62
N ASP A 19 -4.89 -17.35 -4.56
CA ASP A 19 -3.96 -18.48 -4.68
C ASP A 19 -3.00 -18.55 -3.48
N ARG A 20 -2.64 -17.41 -2.90
CA ARG A 20 -1.75 -17.34 -1.74
C ARG A 20 -2.48 -17.33 -0.40
N GLY A 21 -3.79 -17.11 -0.38
CA GLY A 21 -4.55 -16.91 0.86
C GLY A 21 -4.16 -15.61 1.59
N VAL A 22 -3.85 -14.55 0.85
CA VAL A 22 -3.37 -13.27 1.41
C VAL A 22 -4.22 -12.09 0.95
N CYS A 23 -4.15 -11.01 1.72
CA CYS A 23 -4.63 -9.69 1.37
C CYS A 23 -3.47 -8.70 1.30
N PHE A 24 -3.51 -7.79 0.33
CA PHE A 24 -2.59 -6.65 0.28
C PHE A 24 -3.20 -5.43 0.96
N VAL A 25 -2.47 -4.85 1.90
CA VAL A 25 -2.79 -3.59 2.56
C VAL A 25 -1.81 -2.53 2.08
N PHE A 26 -2.34 -1.35 1.77
CA PHE A 26 -1.58 -0.23 1.24
C PHE A 26 -1.63 0.94 2.19
N THR A 27 -0.48 1.50 2.54
CA THR A 27 -0.40 2.73 3.33
C THR A 27 0.38 3.80 2.57
N PRO A 28 0.03 5.09 2.75
CA PRO A 28 0.82 6.20 2.26
C PRO A 28 2.26 6.15 2.80
N VAL A 29 3.23 6.30 1.90
CA VAL A 29 4.62 6.57 2.29
C VAL A 29 4.77 8.09 2.41
N VAL A 30 5.17 8.55 3.58
CA VAL A 30 5.29 9.98 3.91
C VAL A 30 6.68 10.23 4.48
N ALA A 31 7.44 11.12 3.83
CA ALA A 31 8.83 11.36 4.18
C ALA A 31 9.18 12.85 4.11
N GLU A 32 9.90 13.33 5.12
CA GLU A 32 10.52 14.65 5.13
C GLU A 32 11.69 14.70 4.13
N GLN A 33 11.80 15.81 3.43
CA GLN A 33 12.87 16.11 2.47
C GLN A 33 13.94 16.99 3.13
N PRO A 34 15.17 17.03 2.59
CA PRO A 34 16.24 17.86 3.15
C PRO A 34 15.95 19.37 3.20
N ASP A 35 14.98 19.85 2.41
CA ASP A 35 14.54 21.25 2.39
C ASP A 35 13.43 21.56 3.42
N GLY A 36 13.08 20.60 4.27
CA GLY A 36 12.04 20.71 5.30
C GLY A 36 10.61 20.51 4.75
N THR A 37 10.45 20.20 3.47
CA THR A 37 9.14 19.84 2.90
C THR A 37 8.82 18.37 3.14
N TRP A 38 7.54 18.03 3.11
CA TRP A 38 7.05 16.66 3.25
C TRP A 38 6.48 16.17 1.93
N VAL A 39 6.92 14.98 1.51
CA VAL A 39 6.41 14.28 0.33
C VAL A 39 5.54 13.11 0.78
N ALA A 40 4.35 12.97 0.21
CA ALA A 40 3.50 11.81 0.40
C ALA A 40 3.17 11.14 -0.95
N GLN A 41 3.18 9.81 -0.98
CA GLN A 41 2.94 9.01 -2.19
C GLN A 41 2.42 7.61 -1.83
N TYR A 42 1.54 7.05 -2.66
CA TYR A 42 1.23 5.62 -2.62
C TYR A 42 2.30 4.81 -3.38
N PRO A 43 2.73 3.64 -2.88
CA PRO A 43 3.92 2.92 -3.36
C PRO A 43 3.94 2.51 -4.85
N GLY A 44 2.77 2.45 -5.49
CA GLY A 44 2.63 2.19 -6.92
C GLY A 44 2.10 3.37 -7.74
N ALA A 45 1.86 4.53 -7.12
CA ALA A 45 1.39 5.72 -7.83
C ALA A 45 2.54 6.38 -8.60
N ASP A 46 2.24 6.90 -9.79
CA ASP A 46 3.14 7.75 -10.60
C ASP A 46 3.07 9.24 -10.19
N TRP A 47 2.20 9.56 -9.25
CA TRP A 47 1.99 10.88 -8.69
C TRP A 47 2.34 10.92 -7.20
N LYS A 48 2.68 12.12 -6.74
CA LYS A 48 3.00 12.42 -5.34
C LYS A 48 2.51 13.83 -5.01
N VAL A 49 2.36 14.11 -3.72
CA VAL A 49 2.02 15.44 -3.22
C VAL A 49 3.12 15.96 -2.33
N THR A 50 3.23 17.28 -2.22
CA THR A 50 4.16 17.97 -1.32
C THR A 50 3.40 18.90 -0.38
N ALA A 51 3.92 19.06 0.84
CA ALA A 51 3.38 19.99 1.84
C ALA A 51 4.47 20.50 2.80
N SER A 52 4.12 21.44 3.66
CA SER A 52 4.98 21.97 4.73
C SER A 52 5.19 21.01 5.90
N ASP A 53 4.28 20.06 6.08
CA ASP A 53 4.23 19.16 7.23
C ASP A 53 3.58 17.82 6.84
N ALA A 54 3.81 16.81 7.67
CA ALA A 54 3.40 15.43 7.40
C ALA A 54 1.88 15.24 7.39
N GLU A 55 1.13 16.00 8.18
CA GLU A 55 -0.33 15.88 8.26
C GLU A 55 -0.98 16.46 7.00
N THR A 56 -0.56 17.65 6.61
CA THR A 56 -0.99 18.30 5.37
C THR A 56 -0.62 17.47 4.15
N ALA A 57 0.57 16.83 4.13
CA ALA A 57 0.95 15.93 3.04
C ALA A 57 0.01 14.73 2.93
N ARG A 58 -0.36 14.10 4.06
CA ARG A 58 -1.34 12.99 4.08
C ARG A 58 -2.72 13.43 3.61
N GLN A 59 -3.19 14.57 4.08
CA GLN A 59 -4.51 15.07 3.67
C GLN A 59 -4.54 15.35 2.16
N ARG A 60 -3.54 16.06 1.62
CA ARG A 60 -3.43 16.32 0.18
C ARG A 60 -3.37 15.04 -0.64
N LEU A 61 -2.71 14.00 -0.13
CA LEU A 61 -2.64 12.71 -0.81
C LEU A 61 -4.03 12.08 -0.91
N ARG A 62 -4.80 12.08 0.19
CA ARG A 62 -6.19 11.58 0.21
C ARG A 62 -7.08 12.35 -0.75
N ASP A 63 -6.98 13.67 -0.77
CA ASP A 63 -7.79 14.50 -1.66
C ASP A 63 -7.45 14.22 -3.14
N THR A 64 -6.15 14.11 -3.45
CA THR A 64 -5.66 13.78 -4.80
C THR A 64 -6.12 12.38 -5.22
N GLU A 65 -6.12 11.41 -4.31
CA GLU A 65 -6.64 10.07 -4.57
C GLU A 65 -8.13 10.10 -4.90
N GLN A 66 -8.95 10.77 -4.08
CA GLN A 66 -10.39 10.87 -4.31
C GLN A 66 -10.70 11.51 -5.67
N ASP A 67 -9.99 12.58 -6.03
CA ASP A 67 -10.14 13.23 -7.33
C ASP A 67 -9.70 12.31 -8.47
N ARG A 68 -8.65 11.52 -8.28
CA ARG A 68 -8.17 10.57 -9.29
C ARG A 68 -9.10 9.39 -9.47
N MET A 69 -9.68 8.84 -8.40
CA MET A 69 -10.63 7.73 -8.43
C MET A 69 -11.92 8.07 -9.19
N ARG A 70 -12.23 9.36 -9.38
CA ARG A 70 -13.35 9.79 -10.24
C ARG A 70 -13.12 9.50 -11.72
N ASN A 71 -11.87 9.29 -12.13
CA ASN A 71 -11.54 8.92 -13.50
C ASN A 71 -10.98 7.48 -13.54
N PRO A 72 -11.71 6.51 -14.13
CA PRO A 72 -11.25 5.12 -14.21
C PRO A 72 -9.99 4.93 -15.06
N ALA A 73 -9.57 5.93 -15.85
CA ALA A 73 -8.31 5.90 -16.59
C ALA A 73 -7.08 6.26 -15.73
N ASN A 74 -7.28 6.80 -14.52
CA ASN A 74 -6.18 7.06 -13.60
C ASN A 74 -5.76 5.73 -12.96
N GLY A 75 -4.73 5.17 -13.59
CA GLY A 75 -4.07 3.90 -13.35
C GLY A 75 -4.21 3.28 -11.96
N ASP A 76 -4.33 1.97 -12.00
CA ASP A 76 -4.45 1.07 -10.86
C ASP A 76 -3.15 1.00 -10.05
N TRP A 77 -2.86 2.06 -9.32
CA TRP A 77 -1.63 2.19 -8.52
C TRP A 77 -1.45 1.01 -7.56
N GLN A 78 -2.55 0.37 -7.15
CA GLN A 78 -2.54 -0.85 -6.32
C GLN A 78 -1.92 -2.03 -7.07
N VAL A 79 -2.31 -2.25 -8.34
CA VAL A 79 -1.71 -3.30 -9.19
C VAL A 79 -0.22 -3.03 -9.39
N ALA A 80 0.16 -1.77 -9.66
CA ALA A 80 1.57 -1.40 -9.78
C ALA A 80 2.36 -1.62 -8.49
N ALA A 81 1.75 -1.33 -7.33
CA ALA A 81 2.34 -1.55 -6.01
C ALA A 81 2.57 -3.04 -5.73
N VAL A 82 1.56 -3.90 -5.99
CA VAL A 82 1.68 -5.35 -5.82
C VAL A 82 2.69 -5.92 -6.81
N HIS A 83 2.72 -5.45 -8.07
CA HIS A 83 3.70 -5.91 -9.05
C HIS A 83 5.14 -5.62 -8.57
N LYS A 84 5.38 -4.40 -8.06
CA LYS A 84 6.66 -4.04 -7.43
C LYS A 84 6.98 -4.95 -6.24
N TYR A 85 6.02 -5.17 -5.34
CA TYR A 85 6.20 -6.04 -4.18
C TYR A 85 6.62 -7.47 -4.58
N LEU A 86 5.94 -8.04 -5.57
CA LEU A 86 6.21 -9.42 -6.02
C LEU A 86 7.56 -9.55 -6.75
N THR A 87 7.99 -8.50 -7.45
CA THR A 87 9.23 -8.51 -8.24
C THR A 87 10.46 -8.04 -7.47
N GLN A 88 10.30 -7.17 -6.47
CA GLN A 88 11.40 -6.54 -5.73
C GLN A 88 11.45 -7.02 -4.26
N GLY A 89 10.46 -7.79 -3.83
CA GLY A 89 10.26 -8.13 -2.42
C GLY A 89 9.51 -7.02 -1.67
N PRO A 90 9.47 -7.11 -0.33
CA PRO A 90 8.76 -6.14 0.50
C PRO A 90 9.21 -4.70 0.25
N ILE A 91 8.24 -3.81 0.02
CA ILE A 91 8.47 -2.37 -0.18
C ILE A 91 7.70 -1.55 0.87
N PRO A 92 8.17 -0.34 1.23
CA PRO A 92 7.45 0.55 2.13
C PRO A 92 6.02 0.81 1.66
N GLY A 93 5.07 0.78 2.59
CA GLY A 93 3.66 1.05 2.31
C GLY A 93 2.88 -0.08 1.64
N VAL A 94 3.49 -1.26 1.42
CA VAL A 94 2.78 -2.47 0.95
C VAL A 94 3.00 -3.62 1.93
N TYR A 95 1.91 -4.23 2.36
CA TYR A 95 1.91 -5.31 3.32
C TYR A 95 1.11 -6.47 2.75
N GLU A 96 1.73 -7.65 2.75
CA GLU A 96 1.04 -8.91 2.51
C GLU A 96 0.65 -9.43 3.90
N ILE A 97 -0.65 -9.62 4.15
CA ILE A 97 -1.17 -10.18 5.38
C ILE A 97 -2.03 -11.40 5.07
N ASP A 98 -2.12 -12.33 6.01
CA ASP A 98 -3.00 -13.49 5.87
C ASP A 98 -4.47 -13.05 5.72
N ALA A 99 -5.20 -13.70 4.80
CA ALA A 99 -6.56 -13.30 4.47
C ALA A 99 -7.55 -13.53 5.62
N GLU A 100 -7.32 -14.56 6.45
CA GLU A 100 -8.14 -14.81 7.65
C GLU A 100 -7.92 -13.71 8.68
N THR A 101 -6.67 -13.32 8.90
CA THR A 101 -6.29 -12.20 9.78
C THR A 101 -6.91 -10.89 9.31
N ALA A 102 -6.86 -10.61 8.01
CA ALA A 102 -7.52 -9.44 7.42
C ALA A 102 -9.04 -9.45 7.67
N ALA A 103 -9.69 -10.60 7.49
CA ALA A 103 -11.12 -10.76 7.72
C ALA A 103 -11.49 -10.59 9.20
N GLN A 104 -10.67 -11.10 10.13
CA GLN A 104 -10.87 -10.95 11.57
C GLN A 104 -10.76 -9.48 12.01
N ILE A 105 -9.74 -8.77 11.53
CA ILE A 105 -9.57 -7.33 11.81
C ILE A 105 -10.77 -6.56 11.27
N HIS A 106 -11.14 -6.80 10.01
CA HIS A 106 -12.30 -6.16 9.38
C HIS A 106 -13.60 -6.42 10.15
N ALA A 107 -13.87 -7.67 10.55
CA ALA A 107 -15.05 -8.05 11.31
C ALA A 107 -15.10 -7.41 12.71
N SER A 108 -13.94 -7.11 13.31
CA SER A 108 -13.87 -6.45 14.61
C SER A 108 -14.16 -4.96 14.56
N GLY A 109 -14.00 -4.32 13.39
CA GLY A 109 -14.12 -2.86 13.22
C GLY A 109 -13.04 -2.06 13.96
N ASP A 110 -12.01 -2.73 14.49
CA ASP A 110 -10.94 -2.14 15.27
C ASP A 110 -9.73 -1.87 14.38
N GLU A 111 -9.64 -0.66 13.85
CA GLU A 111 -8.55 -0.23 12.97
C GLU A 111 -7.20 -0.22 13.68
N SER A 112 -7.15 -0.09 15.02
CA SER A 112 -5.89 -0.11 15.76
C SER A 112 -5.18 -1.46 15.67
N LYS A 113 -5.93 -2.56 15.51
CA LYS A 113 -5.32 -3.89 15.27
C LYS A 113 -4.60 -3.97 13.93
N LEU A 114 -5.09 -3.27 12.92
CA LEU A 114 -4.41 -3.19 11.64
C LEU A 114 -3.10 -2.43 11.83
N ASP A 115 -3.14 -1.25 12.46
CA ASP A 115 -1.96 -0.43 12.72
C ASP A 115 -0.88 -1.20 13.51
N GLU A 116 -1.28 -1.93 14.56
CA GLU A 116 -0.39 -2.78 15.36
C GLU A 116 0.27 -3.88 14.52
N LEU A 117 -0.50 -4.56 13.68
CA LEU A 117 0.00 -5.60 12.78
C LEU A 117 1.01 -5.04 11.78
N LEU A 118 0.71 -3.90 11.15
CA LEU A 118 1.61 -3.28 10.18
C LEU A 118 2.91 -2.83 10.84
N ALA A 119 2.83 -2.26 12.04
CA ALA A 119 4.00 -1.86 12.82
C ALA A 119 4.88 -3.05 13.21
N ASP A 120 4.29 -4.22 13.54
CA ASP A 120 5.05 -5.42 13.83
C ASP A 120 5.74 -5.97 12.57
N ILE A 121 5.07 -5.99 11.42
CA ILE A 121 5.66 -6.38 10.14
C ILE A 121 6.87 -5.48 9.81
N ASP A 122 6.76 -4.17 9.98
CA ASP A 122 7.89 -3.26 9.74
C ASP A 122 9.04 -3.50 10.71
N ARG A 123 8.76 -3.79 11.99
CA ARG A 123 9.79 -4.17 12.97
C ARG A 123 10.51 -5.46 12.56
N GLN A 124 9.78 -6.45 12.06
CA GLN A 124 10.38 -7.70 11.56
C GLN A 124 11.26 -7.48 10.33
N ARG A 125 10.88 -6.57 9.42
CA ARG A 125 11.67 -6.22 8.23
C ARG A 125 13.01 -5.57 8.61
N LEU A 126 13.04 -4.75 9.66
CA LEU A 126 14.25 -4.09 10.14
C LEU A 126 15.21 -5.03 10.88
N THR A 127 14.76 -6.21 11.31
CA THR A 127 15.53 -7.15 12.13
C THR A 127 16.03 -8.37 11.36
N ARG A 128 15.65 -8.52 10.08
CA ARG A 128 16.21 -9.55 9.19
C ARG A 128 17.50 -9.02 8.54
N PRO A 129 18.66 -9.70 8.75
CA PRO A 129 19.93 -9.35 8.12
C PRO A 129 19.96 -9.63 6.62
#